data_AF-A0AAD5NZS5-F1
#
_entry.id   AF-A0AAD5NZS5-F1
#
_cell.length_a   1.000
_cell.length_b   1.000
_cell.length_c   1.000
_cell.angle_alpha   90.00
_cell.angle_beta   90.00
_cell.angle_gamma   90.00
#
_symmetry.space_group_name_H-M   'P 1'
#
loop_
_entity.id
_entity.type
_entity.pdbx_description
1 polymer ?
#
loop_
_entity_poly.entity_id
_entity_poly.type
_entity_poly.pdbx_seq_one_letter_code
_entity_poly.pdbx_strand_id
1 'polypeptide(L)'
;MRFLLGKHSVRFSKVEFCLITGLKFGVIPDTARYDMVENGIHERYFQGRDIEFEELRAVLRIDERDKVPVWQWRLVEDLDAFDAFPWGAHVYSRSIYCFKHALDGRRERFEQRQQERGADVHTTET
;
A
#
# COMPACT_ATOMS: atom_id res chain seq x y z
N MET A 1 8.10 12.89 -4.93
CA MET A 1 8.40 13.14 -3.49
C MET A 1 9.90 13.03 -3.28
N ARG A 2 10.49 13.78 -2.33
CA ARG A 2 11.91 13.64 -1.96
C ARG A 2 12.03 12.95 -0.61
N PHE A 3 13.00 12.07 -0.49
CA PHE A 3 13.31 11.28 0.70
C PHE A 3 14.77 11.49 1.07
N LEU A 4 15.07 11.51 2.37
CA LEU A 4 16.44 11.47 2.86
C LEU A 4 16.80 10.02 3.14
N LEU A 5 17.78 9.52 2.39
CA LEU A 5 18.37 8.19 2.55
C LEU A 5 19.83 8.38 2.95
N GLY A 6 20.11 8.25 4.25
CA GLY A 6 21.37 8.66 4.84
C GLY A 6 21.59 10.17 4.66
N LYS A 7 22.61 10.56 3.88
CA LYS A 7 22.93 11.96 3.55
C LYS A 7 22.42 12.39 2.16
N HIS A 8 21.78 11.50 1.41
CA HIS A 8 21.36 11.77 0.05
C HIS A 8 19.88 12.12 -0.02
N SER A 9 19.54 13.22 -0.68
CA SER A 9 18.17 13.54 -1.05
C SER A 9 17.84 12.81 -2.35
N VAL A 10 17.02 11.78 -2.26
CA VAL A 10 16.59 10.97 -3.41
C VAL A 10 15.16 11.36 -3.77
N ARG A 11 14.86 11.46 -5.07
CA ARG A 11 13.49 11.69 -5.55
C ARG A 11 12.88 10.37 -5.99
N PHE A 12 11.64 10.14 -5.59
CA PHE A 12 10.78 9.10 -6.13
C PHE A 12 9.56 9.76 -6.76
N SER A 13 9.60 9.91 -8.07
CA SER A 13 8.56 10.46 -8.91
C SER A 13 7.77 9.34 -9.60
N LYS A 14 6.66 9.73 -10.23
CA LYS A 14 5.87 8.81 -11.05
C LYS A 14 6.70 8.20 -12.18
N VAL A 15 7.64 8.97 -12.76
CA VAL A 15 8.50 8.49 -13.86
C VAL A 15 9.41 7.37 -13.39
N GLU A 16 10.12 7.56 -12.28
CA GLU A 16 10.99 6.50 -11.72
C GLU A 16 10.16 5.27 -11.31
N PHE A 17 8.96 5.48 -10.75
CA PHE A 17 8.03 4.38 -10.42
C PHE A 17 7.60 3.59 -11.66
N CYS A 18 7.19 4.27 -12.75
CA CYS A 18 6.84 3.62 -14.02
C CYS A 18 8.00 2.80 -14.56
N LEU A 19 9.22 3.36 -14.56
CA LEU A 19 10.41 2.69 -15.10
C LEU A 19 10.74 1.40 -14.34
N ILE A 20 10.57 1.41 -13.01
CA ILE A 20 10.86 0.26 -12.16
C ILE A 20 9.78 -0.82 -12.29
N THR A 21 8.51 -0.41 -12.32
CA THR A 21 7.37 -1.35 -12.19
C THR A 21 6.75 -1.75 -13.51
N GLY A 22 6.99 -0.98 -14.58
CA GLY A 22 6.30 -1.13 -15.87
C GLY A 22 4.82 -0.72 -15.83
N LEU A 23 4.30 -0.25 -14.69
CA LEU A 23 2.88 0.05 -14.53
C LEU A 23 2.49 1.38 -15.17
N LYS A 24 1.35 1.37 -15.85
CA LYS A 24 0.79 2.56 -16.51
C LYS A 24 0.09 3.47 -15.50
N PHE A 25 0.24 4.78 -15.69
CA PHE A 25 -0.54 5.79 -14.99
C PHE A 25 -1.72 6.23 -15.84
N GLY A 26 -2.81 6.57 -15.17
CA GLY A 26 -4.02 7.08 -15.79
C GLY A 26 -4.95 7.68 -14.75
N VAL A 27 -6.11 8.16 -15.19
CA VAL A 27 -7.18 8.58 -14.31
C VAL A 27 -7.83 7.34 -13.72
N ILE A 28 -7.87 7.25 -12.39
CA ILE A 28 -8.51 6.13 -11.70
C ILE A 28 -10.02 6.24 -12.00
N PRO A 29 -10.62 5.24 -12.67
CA PRO A 29 -12.05 5.24 -12.94
C PRO A 29 -12.84 5.05 -11.64
N ASP A 30 -14.12 5.39 -11.70
CA ASP A 30 -15.05 5.13 -10.60
C ASP A 30 -15.18 3.61 -10.34
N THR A 31 -14.66 3.16 -9.20
CA THR A 31 -14.55 1.75 -8.85
C THR A 31 -15.88 1.14 -8.40
N ALA A 32 -16.93 1.95 -8.22
CA ALA A 32 -18.28 1.45 -7.90
C ALA A 32 -18.98 0.83 -9.12
N ARG A 33 -18.44 1.00 -10.33
CA ARG A 33 -19.02 0.54 -11.60
C ARG A 33 -18.73 -0.92 -11.93
N TYR A 34 -17.83 -1.55 -11.18
CA TYR A 34 -17.53 -2.96 -11.35
C TYR A 34 -18.54 -3.77 -10.54
N ASP A 35 -19.12 -4.78 -11.17
CA ASP A 35 -20.09 -5.69 -10.55
C ASP A 35 -19.47 -7.07 -10.32
N MET A 36 -20.00 -7.78 -9.33
CA MET A 36 -19.71 -9.21 -9.17
C MET A 36 -20.45 -9.97 -10.26
N VAL A 37 -19.76 -10.86 -10.96
CA VAL A 37 -20.35 -11.69 -12.01
C VAL A 37 -20.75 -13.05 -11.45
N GLU A 38 -21.93 -13.55 -11.83
CA GLU A 38 -22.40 -14.90 -11.48
C GLU A 38 -21.48 -15.96 -12.11
N ASN A 39 -21.06 -16.95 -11.33
CA ASN A 39 -20.02 -17.93 -11.68
C ASN A 39 -18.65 -17.31 -12.03
N GLY A 40 -18.41 -16.08 -11.56
CA GLY A 40 -17.17 -15.35 -11.70
C GLY A 40 -15.96 -16.02 -11.02
N ILE A 41 -14.77 -15.44 -11.17
CA ILE A 41 -13.53 -15.90 -10.54
C ILE A 41 -13.73 -16.01 -9.02
N HIS A 42 -14.40 -15.04 -8.42
CA HIS A 42 -14.67 -15.03 -6.99
C HIS A 42 -15.55 -16.20 -6.54
N GLU A 43 -16.62 -16.49 -7.29
CA GLU A 43 -17.49 -17.63 -6.98
C GLU A 43 -16.80 -18.96 -7.25
N ARG A 44 -16.11 -19.08 -8.39
CA ARG A 44 -15.48 -20.32 -8.84
C ARG A 44 -14.33 -20.77 -7.95
N TYR A 45 -13.49 -19.85 -7.50
CA TYR A 45 -12.28 -20.18 -6.74
C TYR A 45 -12.41 -19.94 -5.23
N PHE A 46 -13.30 -19.03 -4.83
CA PHE A 46 -13.47 -18.65 -3.42
C PHE A 46 -14.89 -18.90 -2.91
N GLN A 47 -15.74 -19.60 -3.68
CA GLN A 47 -17.10 -19.99 -3.26
C GLN A 47 -17.97 -18.80 -2.86
N GLY A 48 -17.69 -17.63 -3.42
CA GLY A 48 -18.40 -16.39 -3.07
C GLY A 48 -18.09 -15.88 -1.66
N ARG A 49 -17.14 -16.47 -0.95
CA ARG A 49 -16.72 -16.05 0.38
C ARG A 49 -15.66 -14.96 0.27
N ASP A 50 -15.82 -13.90 1.04
CA ASP A 50 -14.73 -12.97 1.30
C ASP A 50 -13.57 -13.76 1.92
N ILE A 51 -12.43 -13.75 1.25
CA ILE A 51 -11.25 -14.46 1.74
C ILE A 51 -10.70 -13.66 2.92
N GLU A 52 -10.74 -14.27 4.10
CA GLU A 52 -10.06 -13.71 5.25
C GLU A 52 -8.54 -13.72 5.02
N PHE A 53 -7.89 -12.68 5.52
CA PHE A 53 -6.46 -12.44 5.33
C PHE A 53 -5.58 -13.68 5.57
N GLU A 54 -5.97 -14.53 6.51
CA GLU A 54 -5.22 -15.74 6.90
C GLU A 54 -5.26 -16.87 5.84
N GLU A 55 -6.35 -17.01 5.07
CA GLU A 55 -6.44 -17.98 3.97
C GLU A 55 -5.55 -17.55 2.79
N LEU A 56 -5.53 -16.24 2.48
CA LEU A 56 -4.65 -15.67 1.45
C LEU A 56 -3.17 -15.79 1.84
N ARG A 57 -2.87 -15.62 3.15
CA ARG A 57 -1.52 -15.74 3.72
C ARG A 57 -0.95 -17.15 3.54
N ALA A 58 -1.77 -18.18 3.69
CA ALA A 58 -1.35 -19.57 3.49
C ALA A 58 -0.95 -19.86 2.03
N VAL A 59 -1.65 -19.27 1.06
CA VAL A 59 -1.40 -19.47 -0.38
C VAL A 59 -0.22 -18.62 -0.88
N LEU A 60 -0.15 -17.34 -0.48
CA LEU A 60 0.85 -16.40 -0.97
C LEU A 60 2.16 -16.41 -0.17
N ARG A 61 2.22 -17.16 0.94
CA ARG A 61 3.36 -17.42 1.85
C ARG A 61 4.15 -16.21 2.37
N ILE A 62 3.88 -14.98 1.95
CA ILE A 62 4.55 -13.76 2.39
C ILE A 62 3.63 -12.58 2.08
N ASP A 63 2.87 -12.06 3.04
CA ASP A 63 2.68 -10.60 3.25
C ASP A 63 1.64 -10.29 4.34
N GLU A 64 1.93 -9.35 5.24
CA GLU A 64 1.00 -8.76 6.22
C GLU A 64 0.14 -7.65 5.59
N ARG A 65 -0.37 -7.85 4.37
CA ARG A 65 -1.15 -6.83 3.66
C ARG A 65 -2.60 -6.80 4.13
N ASP A 66 -3.13 -5.59 4.34
CA ASP A 66 -4.55 -5.33 4.56
C ASP A 66 -5.44 -6.14 3.60
N LYS A 67 -6.64 -6.53 4.08
CA LYS A 67 -7.68 -7.20 3.27
C LYS A 67 -7.78 -6.59 1.87
N VAL A 68 -7.83 -7.44 0.84
CA VAL A 68 -8.04 -7.00 -0.54
C VAL A 68 -9.41 -6.32 -0.62
N PRO A 69 -9.50 -5.03 -1.02
CA PRO A 69 -10.77 -4.34 -1.10
C PRO A 69 -11.74 -5.00 -2.08
N VAL A 70 -13.03 -5.05 -1.72
CA VAL A 70 -14.11 -5.65 -2.53
C VAL A 70 -14.13 -5.14 -3.98
N TRP A 71 -13.85 -3.85 -4.21
CA TRP A 71 -13.85 -3.30 -5.56
C TRP A 71 -12.75 -3.91 -6.46
N GLN A 72 -11.64 -4.41 -5.89
CA GLN A 72 -10.60 -5.10 -6.66
C GLN A 72 -11.09 -6.49 -7.08
N TRP A 73 -11.86 -7.18 -6.23
CA TRP A 73 -12.51 -8.44 -6.60
C TRP A 73 -13.48 -8.25 -7.75
N ARG A 74 -14.35 -7.23 -7.67
CA ARG A 74 -15.27 -6.88 -8.75
C ARG A 74 -14.55 -6.53 -10.05
N LEU A 75 -13.42 -5.84 -9.96
CA LEU A 75 -12.61 -5.51 -11.13
C LEU A 75 -12.02 -6.76 -11.78
N VAL A 76 -11.58 -7.76 -11.00
CA VAL A 76 -10.99 -9.00 -11.54
C VAL A 76 -11.99 -9.84 -12.33
N GLU A 77 -13.30 -9.66 -12.10
CA GLU A 77 -14.34 -10.32 -12.91
C GLU A 77 -14.38 -9.84 -14.36
N ASP A 78 -13.85 -8.65 -14.64
CA ASP A 78 -13.65 -8.11 -15.99
C ASP A 78 -12.14 -7.96 -16.26
N LEU A 79 -11.54 -8.99 -16.86
CA LEU A 79 -10.10 -9.04 -17.10
C LEU A 79 -9.62 -7.92 -18.04
N ASP A 80 -10.45 -7.50 -19.00
CA ASP A 80 -10.11 -6.40 -19.91
C ASP A 80 -10.07 -5.08 -19.13
N ALA A 81 -11.04 -4.85 -18.24
CA ALA A 81 -11.03 -3.69 -17.34
C ALA A 81 -9.86 -3.76 -16.35
N PHE A 82 -9.54 -4.95 -15.82
CA PHE A 82 -8.41 -5.17 -14.92
C PHE A 82 -7.08 -4.82 -15.60
N ASP A 83 -6.86 -5.27 -16.83
CA ASP A 83 -5.64 -5.02 -17.60
C ASP A 83 -5.53 -3.55 -18.06
N ALA A 84 -6.68 -2.92 -18.35
CA ALA A 84 -6.75 -1.50 -18.68
C ALA A 84 -6.63 -0.58 -17.45
N PHE A 85 -6.83 -1.11 -16.24
CA PHE A 85 -6.84 -0.30 -15.02
C PHE A 85 -5.49 0.39 -14.79
N PRO A 86 -5.47 1.68 -14.37
CA PRO A 86 -4.24 2.44 -14.16
C PRO A 86 -3.54 2.06 -12.84
N TRP A 87 -3.08 0.81 -12.74
CA TRP A 87 -2.42 0.25 -11.56
C TRP A 87 -1.26 1.10 -11.05
N GLY A 88 -0.52 1.75 -11.95
CA GLY A 88 0.57 2.65 -11.59
C GLY A 88 0.09 3.83 -10.76
N ALA A 89 -1.05 4.43 -11.11
CA ALA A 89 -1.61 5.54 -10.35
C ALA A 89 -2.12 5.10 -8.97
N HIS A 90 -2.77 3.93 -8.91
CA HIS A 90 -3.31 3.39 -7.66
C HIS A 90 -2.20 2.99 -6.68
N VAL A 91 -1.26 2.15 -7.12
CA VAL A 91 -0.16 1.64 -6.29
C VAL A 91 0.78 2.76 -5.89
N TYR A 92 1.13 3.70 -6.78
CA TYR A 92 1.97 4.83 -6.42
C TYR A 92 1.36 5.68 -5.31
N SER A 93 0.05 5.94 -5.38
CA SER A 93 -0.66 6.71 -4.34
C SER A 93 -0.60 5.99 -2.99
N ARG A 94 -0.81 4.66 -2.97
CA ARG A 94 -0.68 3.84 -1.77
C ARG A 94 0.75 3.84 -1.23
N SER A 95 1.76 3.67 -2.09
CA SER A 95 3.17 3.73 -1.68
C SER A 95 3.53 5.06 -1.04
N ILE A 96 3.10 6.19 -1.62
CA ILE A 96 3.35 7.52 -1.07
C ILE A 96 2.67 7.70 0.29
N TYR A 97 1.44 7.23 0.45
CA TYR A 97 0.74 7.23 1.73
C TYR A 97 1.52 6.45 2.79
N CYS A 98 1.88 5.19 2.50
CA CYS A 98 2.64 4.34 3.41
C CYS A 98 4.00 4.95 3.78
N PHE A 99 4.70 5.54 2.81
CA PHE A 99 5.98 6.20 3.08
C PHE A 99 5.84 7.42 3.98
N LYS A 100 4.82 8.25 3.80
CA LYS A 100 4.55 9.39 4.69
C LYS A 100 4.30 8.90 6.11
N HIS A 101 3.39 7.95 6.27
CA HIS A 101 3.02 7.41 7.58
C HIS A 101 4.21 6.75 8.30
N ALA A 102 5.04 6.00 7.57
CA ALA A 102 6.24 5.38 8.13
C ALA A 102 7.29 6.42 8.56
N LEU A 103 7.39 7.55 7.85
CA LEU A 103 8.31 8.63 8.20
C LEU A 103 7.83 9.45 9.39
N ASP A 104 6.53 9.75 9.46
CA ASP A 104 5.93 10.44 10.61
C ASP A 104 6.13 9.62 11.89
N GLY A 105 5.84 8.31 11.86
CA GLY A 105 6.10 7.45 13.01
C GLY A 105 7.60 7.34 13.38
N ARG A 106 8.52 7.49 12.42
CA ARG A 106 9.97 7.57 12.72
C ARG A 106 10.34 8.88 13.39
N ARG A 107 9.73 10.00 12.99
CA ARG A 107 9.93 11.32 13.61
C ARG A 107 9.48 11.30 15.06
N GLU A 108 8.27 10.82 15.32
CA GLU A 108 7.70 10.72 16.67
C GLU A 108 8.59 9.89 17.61
N ARG A 109 9.05 8.72 17.16
CA ARG A 109 9.99 7.88 17.95
C ARG A 109 11.33 8.55 18.21
N PHE A 110 11.78 9.43 17.31
CA PHE A 110 13.02 10.18 17.52
C PHE A 110 12.83 11.29 18.56
N GLU A 111 11.72 12.01 18.49
CA GLU A 111 11.35 13.05 19.46
C GLU A 111 11.21 12.46 20.87
N GLN A 112 10.52 11.32 21.00
CA GLN A 112 10.41 10.58 22.27
C GLN A 112 11.78 10.22 22.87
N ARG A 113 12.70 9.66 22.08
CA ARG A 113 14.06 9.33 22.56
C ARG A 113 14.88 10.54 23.00
N GLN A 114 14.67 11.71 22.39
CA GLN A 114 15.37 12.92 22.81
C GLN A 114 14.81 13.45 24.13
N GLN A 115 13.49 13.33 24.32
CA GLN A 115 12.82 13.75 25.53
C GLN A 115 13.17 12.83 26.72
N GLU A 116 13.25 11.52 26.49
CA GLU A 116 13.74 10.53 27.46
C GLU A 116 15.21 10.78 27.83
N ARG A 117 16.09 11.05 26.85
CA ARG A 117 17.49 11.39 27.11
C ARG A 117 17.68 12.70 27.88
N GLY A 118 16.82 13.69 27.63
CA GLY A 118 16.83 14.95 28.40
C GLY A 118 16.37 14.76 29.85
N ALA A 119 15.42 13.83 30.09
CA ALA A 119 14.92 13.53 31.43
C ALA A 119 15.93 12.75 32.29
N ASP A 120 16.68 11.80 31.70
CA ASP A 120 17.72 11.04 32.42
C ASP A 120 18.88 11.93 32.90
N VAL A 121 19.25 12.95 32.12
CA VAL A 121 20.31 13.91 32.47
C VAL A 121 19.90 14.81 33.64
N HIS A 122 18.61 15.10 33.81
CA HIS A 122 18.11 15.94 34.91
C HIS A 122 17.89 15.16 36.22
N THR A 123 17.79 13.84 36.15
CA THR A 123 17.56 12.98 37.33
C THR A 123 18.87 12.55 38.01
N THR A 124 20.02 12.77 37.36
CA THR A 124 21.35 12.39 37.88
C THR A 124 22.11 13.53 38.60
N GLU A 125 21.52 14.72 38.71
CA GLU A 125 22.11 15.88 39.40
C GLU A 125 21.52 16.17 40.79
N THR A 126 20.97 15.17 41.51
CA THR A 126 20.51 15.34 42.90
C THR A 126 21.20 14.39 43.88
#